data_AF-A0A9P7XDK7-F1
#
_entry.id   AF-A0A9P7XDK7-F1
#
_cell.length_a   1.000
_cell.length_b   1.000
_cell.length_c   1.000
_cell.angle_alpha   90.00
_cell.angle_beta   90.00
_cell.angle_gamma   90.00
#
_symmetry.space_group_name_H-M   'P 1'
#
loop_
_entity.id
_entity.type
_entity.pdbx_description
1 polymer ?
#
loop_
_entity_poly.entity_id
_entity_poly.type
_entity_poly.pdbx_seq_one_letter_code
_entity_poly.pdbx_strand_id
1 'polypeptide(L)' 'MNRGPVVLTIDEAEFLLDQIPAPDRDEETYVTKLREKLKELLEDLRNGAEGTIKKD' A
#
# COMPACT_ATOMS: atom_id res chain seq x y z
N MET A 1 21.32 8.47 -10.22
CA MET A 1 20.18 8.51 -9.30
C MET A 1 20.55 7.71 -8.06
N ASN A 2 20.90 8.37 -6.97
CA ASN A 2 21.10 7.73 -5.66
C ASN A 2 19.85 8.03 -4.83
N ARG A 3 18.77 7.29 -5.07
CA ARG A 3 17.65 7.28 -4.11
C ARG A 3 17.96 6.11 -3.19
N GLY A 4 18.34 6.42 -1.95
CA GLY A 4 18.45 5.41 -0.90
C GLY A 4 17.13 4.66 -0.72
N PRO A 5 17.12 3.56 0.05
CA PRO A 5 15.90 2.80 0.29
C PRO A 5 14.80 3.72 0.82
N VAL A 6 13.66 3.70 0.14
CA VAL A 6 12.45 4.39 0.59
C VAL A 6 11.87 3.56 1.72
N VAL A 7 11.98 4.06 2.95
CA VAL A 7 11.36 3.49 4.14
C VAL A 7 10.08 4.29 4.39
N LEU A 8 8.93 3.65 4.25
CA LEU A 8 7.61 4.25 4.51
C LEU A 8 6.96 3.55 5.69
N THR A 9 6.24 4.31 6.51
CA THR A 9 5.25 3.74 7.44
C THR A 9 4.04 3.21 6.67
N ILE A 10 3.18 2.42 7.34
CA ILE A 10 1.92 1.95 6.73
C ILE A 10 1.05 3.15 6.34
N ASP A 11 0.90 4.15 7.22
CA ASP A 11 0.11 5.35 6.94
C ASP A 11 0.64 6.14 5.73
N GLU A 12 1.97 6.25 5.58
CA GLU A 12 2.59 6.93 4.44
C GLU A 12 2.37 6.16 3.13
N ALA A 13 2.46 4.83 3.18
CA ALA A 13 2.21 3.97 2.01
C ALA A 13 0.73 4.03 1.57
N GLU A 14 -0.20 3.98 2.52
CA GLU A 14 -1.64 4.14 2.27
C GLU A 14 -1.95 5.52 1.69
N PHE A 15 -1.38 6.59 2.28
CA PHE A 15 -1.55 7.95 1.78
C PHE A 15 -1.05 8.12 0.33
N LEU A 16 0.09 7.52 -0.01
CA LEU A 16 0.60 7.57 -1.39
C LEU A 16 -0.28 6.76 -2.35
N LEU A 17 -0.80 5.60 -1.91
CA LEU A 17 -1.69 4.77 -2.71
C LEU A 17 -3.02 5.48 -3.02
N ASP A 18 -3.56 6.22 -2.04
CA ASP A 18 -4.79 7.01 -2.18
C ASP A 18 -4.64 8.19 -3.15
N GLN A 19 -3.42 8.68 -3.38
CA GLN A 19 -3.15 9.72 -4.37
C GLN A 19 -3.14 9.19 -5.80
N ILE A 20 -3.02 7.88 -6.01
CA ILE A 20 -2.98 7.33 -7.36
C ILE A 20 -4.41 7.34 -7.92
N PRO A 21 -4.67 8.02 -9.06
CA PRO A 21 -6.01 8.13 -9.63
C PRO A 21 -6.59 6.74 -9.96
N ALA A 22 -7.91 6.63 -10.01
CA ALA A 22 -8.58 5.39 -10.39
C ALA A 22 -8.02 4.84 -11.73
N PRO A 23 -7.96 3.52 -11.90
CA PRO A 23 -7.44 2.92 -13.12
C PRO A 23 -8.15 3.46 -14.36
N ASP A 24 -7.39 3.84 -15.38
CA ASP A 24 -7.93 4.24 -16.67
C ASP A 24 -8.40 3.01 -17.46
N ARG A 25 -9.30 3.19 -18.42
CA ARG A 25 -9.79 2.11 -19.31
C ARG A 25 -8.66 1.45 -20.12
N ASP A 26 -7.61 2.21 -20.41
CA ASP A 26 -6.45 1.76 -21.17
C ASP A 26 -5.29 1.32 -20.25
N GLU A 27 -5.48 1.30 -18.92
CA GLU A 27 -4.46 0.81 -17.98
C GLU A 27 -4.22 -0.69 -18.19
N GLU A 28 -2.95 -1.09 -18.22
CA GLU A 28 -2.59 -2.50 -18.32
C GLU A 28 -3.18 -3.28 -17.15
N THR A 29 -3.89 -4.38 -17.45
CA THR A 29 -4.55 -5.21 -16.43
C THR A 29 -3.62 -5.67 -15.31
N TYR A 30 -2.33 -5.86 -15.61
CA TYR A 30 -1.34 -6.22 -14.61
C TYR A 30 -1.07 -5.10 -13.60
N VAL A 31 -1.04 -3.85 -14.06
CA VAL A 31 -0.84 -2.67 -13.20
C VAL A 31 -2.02 -2.52 -12.24
N THR A 32 -3.25 -2.64 -12.74
CA THR A 32 -4.46 -2.58 -11.90
C THR A 32 -4.44 -3.66 -10.81
N LYS A 33 -4.11 -4.90 -11.19
CA LYS A 33 -3.97 -6.02 -10.23
C LYS A 33 -2.89 -5.77 -9.18
N LEU A 34 -1.76 -5.17 -9.57
CA LEU A 34 -0.69 -4.82 -8.65
C LEU A 34 -1.13 -3.78 -7.61
N ARG A 35 -1.90 -2.78 -8.05
CA ARG A 35 -2.46 -1.74 -7.18
C ARG A 35 -3.43 -2.33 -6.17
N GLU A 36 -4.33 -3.21 -6.62
CA GLU A 36 -5.25 -3.94 -5.74
C GLU A 36 -4.49 -4.80 -4.73
N LYS A 37 -3.48 -5.56 -5.17
CA LYS A 37 -2.68 -6.41 -4.29
C LYS A 37 -1.87 -5.61 -3.27
N LEU A 38 -1.36 -4.44 -3.65
CA LEU A 38 -0.68 -3.54 -2.72
C LEU A 38 -1.65 -3.02 -1.65
N LYS A 39 -2.88 -2.67 -2.05
CA LYS A 39 -3.92 -2.25 -1.11
C LYS A 39 -4.25 -3.34 -0.10
N GLU A 40 -4.56 -4.54 -0.57
CA GLU A 40 -4.86 -5.70 0.28
C GLU A 40 -3.71 -5.99 1.26
N LEU A 41 -2.46 -5.92 0.78
CA LEU A 41 -1.28 -6.13 1.64
C LEU A 41 -1.20 -5.09 2.75
N LEU A 42 -1.41 -3.80 2.44
CA LEU A 42 -1.35 -2.74 3.44
C LEU A 42 -2.47 -2.88 4.48
N GLU A 43 -3.68 -3.23 4.05
CA GLU A 43 -4.80 -3.53 4.94
C GLU A 43 -4.49 -4.73 5.85
N ASP A 44 -3.94 -5.81 5.31
CA ASP A 44 -3.52 -6.99 6.07
C ASP A 44 -2.43 -6.65 7.09
N LEU A 45 -1.44 -5.84 6.70
CA LEU A 45 -0.39 -5.37 7.59
C LEU A 45 -0.95 -4.50 8.72
N ARG A 46 -1.92 -3.63 8.41
CA ARG A 46 -2.61 -2.80 9.40
C ARG A 46 -3.35 -3.66 10.42
N ASN A 47 -4.16 -4.61 9.94
CA ASN A 47 -4.90 -5.55 10.77
C ASN A 47 -3.96 -6.40 11.64
N GLY A 48 -2.84 -6.84 11.07
CA GLY A 48 -1.80 -7.59 11.79
C GLY A 48 -1.06 -6.76 12.85
N ALA A 49 -0.79 -5.48 12.55
CA ALA A 49 -0.17 -4.56 13.50
C ALA A 49 -1.09 -4.27 14.69
N GLU A 50 -2.38 -4.04 14.45
CA GLU A 50 -3.37 -3.80 15.51
C GLU A 50 -3.59 -5.03 16.42
N GLY A 51 -3.44 -6.25 15.89
CA GLY A 51 -3.55 -7.50 16.65
C GLY A 51 -2.34 -7.87 17.52
N THR A 52 -1.20 -7.19 17.38
CA THR A 52 0.04 -7.49 18.14
C THR A 52 0.29 -6.58 19.33
N ILE A 53 -0.51 -5.50 19.49
CA ILE A 53 -0.53 -4.74 20.74
C ILE A 53 -1.22 -5.61 21.79
N LYS A 54 -0.45 -6.49 22.44
CA LYS A 54 -0.86 -7.05 23.72
C LYS A 54 -1.14 -5.86 24.65
N LYS A 55 -2.42 -5.65 24.96
CA LYS A 55 -2.83 -4.86 26.12
C LYS A 55 -2.28 -5.58 27.35
N ASP A 56 -1.13 -5.12 27.83
CA ASP A 56 -0.71 -5.34 29.21
C ASP A 56 -1.66 -4.61 30.16
#